data_AF-A0A376TZP5-F1
#
_entry.id   AF-A0A376TZP5-F1
#
_cell.length_a   1.000
_cell.length_b   1.000
_cell.length_c   1.000
_cell.angle_alpha   90.00
_cell.angle_beta   90.00
_cell.angle_gamma   90.00
#
_symmetry.space_group_name_H-M   'P 1'
#
loop_
_entity.id
_entity.type
_entity.pdbx_description
1 polymer ?
#
loop_
_entity_poly.entity_id
_entity_poly.type
_entity_poly.pdbx_seq_one_letter_code
_entity_poly.pdbx_strand_id
1 'polypeptide(L)'
;MPETGNQNPHHTLFAGSLFSLATLTGWGLIWLMLRERHLGGTIILADAHIRYSKPISGKPHAIADLGALSGDLDRLARGRKARVQMQVEIFGDETPGAVFEGTYIVLPREAIWPV
;
A
#
# COMPACT_ATOMS: atom_id res chain seq x y z
N MET A 1 -2.38 8.73 -9.81
CA MET A 1 -2.92 9.93 -9.15
C MET A 1 -2.48 11.15 -9.97
N PRO A 2 -3.35 12.14 -10.23
CA PRO A 2 -2.93 13.40 -10.86
C PRO A 2 -2.16 14.29 -9.87
N GLU A 3 -1.26 15.13 -10.37
CA GLU A 3 -0.57 16.12 -9.54
C GLU A 3 -1.52 17.22 -9.06
N THR A 4 -2.31 17.79 -9.97
CA THR A 4 -3.33 18.80 -9.68
C THR A 4 -4.32 18.29 -8.63
N GLY A 5 -4.53 19.09 -7.58
CA GLY A 5 -5.40 18.73 -6.45
C GLY A 5 -4.74 17.86 -5.38
N ASN A 6 -3.49 17.42 -5.60
CA ASN A 6 -2.70 16.65 -4.62
C ASN A 6 -1.44 17.40 -4.17
N GLN A 7 -1.35 18.69 -4.47
CA GLN A 7 -0.23 19.56 -4.09
C GLN A 7 -0.45 20.18 -2.70
N ASN A 8 0.66 20.53 -2.05
CA ASN A 8 0.71 21.37 -0.87
C ASN A 8 0.97 22.84 -1.28
N PRO A 9 0.97 23.81 -0.35
CA PRO A 9 1.23 25.22 -0.65
C PRO A 9 2.61 25.54 -1.26
N HIS A 10 3.55 24.59 -1.24
CA HIS A 10 4.88 24.73 -1.83
C HIS A 10 4.97 24.19 -3.26
N HIS A 11 3.83 23.89 -3.90
CA HIS A 11 3.75 23.35 -5.27
C HIS A 11 4.48 22.00 -5.47
N THR A 12 4.63 21.24 -4.38
CA THR A 12 5.03 19.83 -4.39
C THR A 12 3.86 18.99 -3.90
N LEU A 13 3.90 17.68 -4.05
CA LEU A 13 2.85 16.79 -3.58
C LEU A 13 2.69 16.81 -2.06
N PHE A 14 1.44 16.80 -1.62
CA PHE A 14 1.06 16.74 -0.22
C PHE A 14 1.37 15.35 0.36
N ALA A 15 1.91 15.33 1.58
CA ALA A 15 2.31 14.11 2.27
C ALA A 15 1.16 13.09 2.38
N GLY A 16 -0.04 13.53 2.77
CA GLY A 16 -1.20 12.63 2.86
C GLY A 16 -1.63 12.02 1.51
N SER A 17 -1.46 12.75 0.40
CA SER A 17 -1.73 12.24 -0.94
C SER A 17 -0.73 11.14 -1.33
N LEU A 18 0.55 11.33 -1.02
CA LEU A 18 1.59 10.32 -1.23
C LEU A 18 1.36 9.07 -0.35
N PHE A 19 0.99 9.26 0.92
CA PHE A 19 0.63 8.17 1.84
C PHE A 19 -0.56 7.36 1.30
N SER A 20 -1.59 8.03 0.79
CA SER A 20 -2.78 7.41 0.22
C SER A 20 -2.44 6.62 -1.04
N LEU A 21 -1.62 7.20 -1.93
CA LEU A 21 -1.13 6.52 -3.13
C LEU A 21 -0.39 5.22 -2.78
N ALA A 22 0.57 5.28 -1.86
CA ALA A 22 1.35 4.11 -1.46
C ALA A 22 0.48 3.04 -0.77
N THR A 23 -0.42 3.48 0.11
CA THR A 23 -1.38 2.61 0.79
C THR A 23 -2.23 1.84 -0.21
N LEU A 24 -2.77 2.53 -1.22
CA LEU A 24 -3.62 1.92 -2.25
C LEU A 24 -2.84 1.04 -3.21
N THR A 25 -1.59 1.38 -3.53
CA THR A 25 -0.70 0.51 -4.30
C THR A 25 -0.50 -0.82 -3.59
N GLY A 26 -0.17 -0.80 -2.29
CA GLY A 26 0.03 -2.02 -1.53
C GLY A 26 -1.26 -2.83 -1.30
N TRP A 27 -2.36 -2.15 -0.98
CA TRP A 27 -3.68 -2.77 -0.86
C TRP A 27 -4.12 -3.41 -2.18
N GLY A 28 -3.92 -2.71 -3.31
CA GLY A 28 -4.28 -3.17 -4.64
C GLY A 28 -3.50 -4.41 -5.06
N LEU A 29 -2.20 -4.48 -4.70
CA LEU A 29 -1.41 -5.67 -4.94
C LEU A 29 -1.97 -6.89 -4.19
N ILE A 30 -2.27 -6.75 -2.89
CA ILE A 30 -2.90 -7.83 -2.12
C ILE A 30 -4.23 -8.24 -2.76
N TRP A 31 -5.04 -7.28 -3.18
CA TRP A 31 -6.31 -7.56 -3.83
C TRP A 31 -6.14 -8.36 -5.13
N LEU A 32 -5.15 -8.02 -5.96
CA LEU A 32 -4.83 -8.78 -7.17
C LEU A 32 -4.37 -10.21 -6.83
N MET A 33 -3.51 -10.36 -5.81
CA MET A 33 -3.04 -11.66 -5.34
C MET A 33 -4.16 -12.57 -4.80
N LEU A 34 -5.16 -11.99 -4.14
CA LEU A 34 -6.35 -12.72 -3.69
C LEU A 34 -7.19 -13.18 -4.87
N ARG A 35 -7.40 -12.30 -5.88
CA ARG A 35 -8.14 -12.64 -7.09
C ARG A 35 -7.48 -13.77 -7.88
N GLU A 36 -6.17 -13.72 -8.05
CA GLU A 36 -5.41 -14.77 -8.76
C GLU A 36 -5.56 -16.15 -8.09
N ARG A 37 -5.64 -16.18 -6.74
CA ARG A 37 -5.84 -17.39 -5.94
C ARG A 37 -7.30 -17.77 -5.74
N HIS A 38 -8.26 -17.03 -6.30
CA HIS A 38 -9.70 -17.20 -6.07
C HIS A 38 -10.09 -17.11 -4.58
N LEU A 39 -9.34 -16.34 -3.79
CA LEU A 39 -9.60 -16.09 -2.38
C LEU A 39 -10.37 -14.78 -2.19
N GLY A 40 -11.23 -14.74 -1.17
CA GLY A 40 -11.85 -13.52 -0.67
C GLY A 40 -11.27 -13.12 0.68
N GLY A 41 -11.42 -11.85 1.05
CA GLY A 41 -11.04 -11.38 2.37
C GLY A 41 -11.14 -9.86 2.51
N THR A 42 -11.16 -9.41 3.76
CA THR A 42 -11.13 -7.99 4.10
C THR A 42 -9.68 -7.58 4.34
N ILE A 43 -9.15 -6.69 3.52
CA ILE A 43 -7.77 -6.18 3.63
C ILE A 43 -7.80 -4.89 4.46
N ILE A 44 -7.04 -4.87 5.55
CA ILE A 44 -6.96 -3.78 6.51
C ILE A 44 -5.50 -3.33 6.60
N LEU A 45 -5.24 -2.03 6.46
CA LEU A 45 -3.93 -1.48 6.83
C LEU A 45 -3.88 -1.38 8.36
N ALA A 46 -3.04 -2.19 9.00
CA ALA A 46 -2.95 -2.27 10.45
C ALA A 46 -1.88 -1.33 11.02
N ASP A 47 -0.79 -1.13 10.29
CA ASP A 47 0.29 -0.23 10.66
C ASP A 47 1.01 0.25 9.40
N ALA A 48 1.54 1.47 9.43
CA ALA A 48 2.32 2.02 8.33
C ALA A 48 3.36 3.03 8.79
N HIS A 49 4.52 2.98 8.17
CA HIS A 49 5.56 3.98 8.29
C HIS A 49 5.87 4.57 6.91
N ILE A 50 6.06 5.88 6.84
CA ILE A 50 6.49 6.53 5.59
C ILE A 50 7.62 7.51 5.89
N ARG A 51 8.67 7.42 5.06
CA ARG A 51 9.81 8.32 5.10
C ARG A 51 9.82 9.18 3.85
N TYR A 52 9.62 10.47 4.03
CA TYR A 52 9.76 11.47 2.97
C TYR A 52 11.21 11.97 2.93
N SER A 53 11.96 11.51 1.94
CA SER A 53 13.39 11.84 1.80
C SER A 53 13.59 13.15 1.02
N LYS A 54 12.71 13.45 0.07
CA LYS A 54 12.74 14.65 -0.76
C LYS A 54 11.32 15.08 -1.15
N PRO A 55 11.05 16.39 -1.37
CA PRO A 55 9.81 16.83 -1.99
C PRO A 55 9.61 16.16 -3.36
N ILE A 56 8.36 15.81 -3.68
CA ILE A 56 8.00 15.17 -4.96
C ILE A 56 7.14 16.14 -5.76
N SER A 57 7.51 16.39 -7.01
CA SER A 57 6.72 17.16 -7.99
C SER A 57 6.51 16.35 -9.26
N GLY A 58 5.63 16.83 -10.13
CA GLY A 58 5.28 16.15 -11.36
C GLY A 58 4.27 15.03 -11.13
N LYS A 59 4.25 14.04 -12.03
CA LYS A 59 3.23 12.98 -12.02
C LYS A 59 3.62 11.85 -11.06
N PRO A 60 2.96 11.71 -9.89
CA PRO A 60 3.35 10.69 -8.95
C PRO A 60 2.95 9.30 -9.39
N HIS A 61 3.84 8.36 -9.11
CA HIS A 61 3.57 6.93 -9.18
C HIS A 61 4.24 6.21 -8.01
N ALA A 62 3.74 5.02 -7.71
CA ALA A 62 4.21 4.21 -6.61
C ALA A 62 4.34 2.76 -7.06
N ILE A 63 5.40 2.08 -6.62
CA ILE A 63 5.74 0.71 -7.01
C ILE A 63 5.86 -0.13 -5.74
N ALA A 64 5.05 -1.17 -5.65
CA ALA A 64 5.21 -2.21 -4.63
C ALA A 64 6.10 -3.32 -5.18
N ASP A 65 7.13 -3.68 -4.43
CA ASP A 65 7.99 -4.82 -4.79
C ASP A 65 7.39 -6.13 -4.29
N LEU A 66 7.08 -7.02 -5.23
CA LEU A 66 6.56 -8.36 -4.99
C LEU A 66 7.62 -9.30 -4.40
N GLY A 67 8.89 -9.08 -4.70
CA GLY A 67 10.01 -9.86 -4.16
C GLY A 67 10.31 -9.56 -2.70
N ALA A 68 10.00 -8.33 -2.25
CA ALA A 68 10.11 -7.91 -0.86
C ALA A 68 8.83 -8.15 -0.04
N LEU A 69 7.77 -8.67 -0.66
CA LEU A 69 6.52 -8.98 0.02
C LEU A 69 6.71 -10.20 0.92
N SER A 70 6.40 -10.04 2.21
CA SER A 70 6.39 -11.14 3.17
C SER A 70 4.98 -11.41 3.68
N GLY A 71 4.67 -12.68 3.92
CA GLY A 71 3.36 -13.12 4.39
C GLY A 71 2.90 -14.40 3.70
N ASP A 72 1.99 -15.11 4.35
CA ASP A 72 1.39 -16.34 3.82
C ASP A 72 -0.12 -16.10 3.66
N LEU A 73 -0.54 -15.79 2.43
CA LEU A 73 -1.95 -15.63 2.07
C LEU A 73 -2.69 -16.97 2.02
N ASP A 74 -2.00 -18.11 1.91
CA ASP A 74 -2.64 -19.44 1.88
C ASP A 74 -3.25 -19.80 3.24
N ARG A 75 -2.89 -19.06 4.30
CA ARG A 75 -3.58 -19.10 5.61
C ARG A 75 -5.06 -18.77 5.49
N LEU A 76 -5.46 -17.94 4.53
CA LEU A 76 -6.85 -17.55 4.30
C LEU A 76 -7.70 -18.71 3.82
N ALA A 77 -7.15 -19.61 2.98
CA ALA A 77 -7.83 -20.82 2.54
C ALA A 77 -8.20 -21.75 3.72
N ARG A 78 -7.50 -21.62 4.85
CA ARG A 78 -7.75 -22.36 6.10
C ARG A 78 -8.57 -21.55 7.11
N GLY A 79 -9.23 -20.46 6.69
CA GLY A 79 -10.04 -19.61 7.55
C GLY A 79 -9.24 -18.81 8.59
N ARG A 80 -7.94 -18.60 8.39
CA ARG A 80 -7.08 -17.86 9.33
C ARG A 80 -6.67 -16.52 8.74
N LYS A 81 -6.56 -15.49 9.59
CA LYS A 81 -6.01 -14.21 9.18
C LYS A 81 -4.56 -14.35 8.66
N ALA A 82 -4.24 -13.56 7.64
CA ALA A 82 -2.89 -13.41 7.11
C ALA A 82 -2.35 -12.02 7.48
N ARG A 83 -1.05 -11.94 7.74
CA ARG A 83 -0.31 -10.69 7.87
C ARG A 83 0.61 -10.59 6.66
N VAL A 84 0.56 -9.46 5.98
CA VAL A 84 1.40 -9.15 4.82
C VAL A 84 2.16 -7.89 5.13
N GLN A 85 3.49 -7.90 4.95
CA GLN A 85 4.31 -6.70 5.03
C GLN A 85 4.93 -6.44 3.66
N MET A 86 5.00 -5.17 3.29
CA MET A 86 5.58 -4.74 2.03
C MET A 86 6.16 -3.35 2.11
N GLN A 87 7.09 -3.10 1.20
CA GLN A 87 7.62 -1.77 0.91
C GLN A 87 7.04 -1.25 -0.40
N VAL A 88 6.75 0.04 -0.42
CA VAL A 88 6.30 0.78 -1.61
C VAL A 88 7.18 2.00 -1.80
N GLU A 89 7.82 2.10 -2.94
CA GLU A 89 8.61 3.27 -3.33
C GLU A 89 7.73 4.26 -4.11
N ILE A 90 7.89 5.55 -3.82
CA ILE A 90 7.08 6.61 -4.39
C ILE A 90 7.97 7.60 -5.12
N PHE A 91 7.62 7.87 -6.36
CA PHE A 91 8.41 8.61 -7.32
C PHE A 91 7.65 9.84 -7.84
N GLY A 92 8.40 10.88 -8.18
CA GLY A 92 7.94 11.95 -9.07
C GLY A 92 8.46 11.70 -10.48
N ASP A 93 8.79 12.77 -11.19
CA ASP A 93 9.32 12.67 -12.56
C ASP A 93 10.80 12.25 -12.61
N GLU A 94 11.59 12.50 -11.56
CA GLU A 94 13.03 12.22 -11.56
C GLU A 94 13.45 11.00 -10.73
N THR A 95 13.29 11.06 -9.40
CA THR A 95 13.85 10.08 -8.46
C THR A 95 12.86 9.71 -7.35
N PRO A 96 13.04 8.56 -6.66
CA PRO A 96 12.22 8.23 -5.51
C PRO A 96 12.38 9.28 -4.42
N GLY A 97 11.25 9.83 -3.98
CA GLY A 97 11.21 10.87 -2.95
C GLY A 97 10.68 10.38 -1.61
N ALA A 98 10.00 9.23 -1.59
CA ALA A 98 9.51 8.63 -0.36
C ALA A 98 9.46 7.10 -0.41
N VAL A 99 9.59 6.49 0.76
CA VAL A 99 9.47 5.05 0.96
C VAL A 99 8.42 4.80 2.02
N PHE A 100 7.47 3.93 1.70
CA PHE A 100 6.39 3.50 2.57
C PHE A 100 6.59 2.04 2.94
N GLU A 101 6.41 1.71 4.21
CA GLU A 101 6.39 0.36 4.74
C GLU A 101 5.01 0.12 5.35
N GLY A 102 4.27 -0.85 4.80
CA GLY A 102 2.91 -1.15 5.21
C GLY A 102 2.79 -2.54 5.79
N THR A 103 2.08 -2.65 6.92
CA THR A 103 1.59 -3.91 7.45
C THR A 103 0.09 -4.01 7.18
N TYR A 104 -0.29 -4.99 6.37
CA TYR A 104 -1.67 -5.30 6.07
C TYR A 104 -2.10 -6.59 6.78
N ILE A 105 -3.32 -6.58 7.30
CA ILE A 105 -4.00 -7.78 7.80
C ILE A 105 -5.10 -8.13 6.82
N VAL A 106 -5.11 -9.38 6.36
CA VAL A 106 -6.20 -9.92 5.56
C VAL A 106 -7.01 -10.85 6.45
N LEU A 107 -8.28 -10.51 6.65
CA LEU A 107 -9.24 -11.34 7.34
C LEU A 107 -9.96 -12.24 6.32
N PRO A 108 -10.20 -13.52 6.63
CA PRO A 108 -11.05 -14.35 5.80
C PRO A 108 -12.47 -13.77 5.76
N ARG A 109 -13.24 -14.10 4.72
CA ARG A 109 -14.56 -13.52 4.42
C ARG A 109 -15.57 -13.52 5.58
N GLU A 110 -15.46 -14.47 6.49
CA GLU A 110 -16.38 -14.67 7.63
C GLU A 110 -15.86 -14.07 8.94
N ALA A 111 -14.64 -13.53 8.96
CA ALA A 111 -14.05 -12.96 10.16
C ALA A 111 -14.47 -11.50 10.36
N ILE A 112 -15.01 -11.22 11.55
CA ILE A 112 -15.35 -9.88 12.03
C ILE A 112 -14.11 -9.28 12.70
N TRP A 113 -13.73 -8.06 12.33
CA TRP A 113 -12.69 -7.32 13.05
C TRP A 113 -13.25 -6.82 14.39
N PRO A 114 -12.64 -7.14 15.54
CA PRO A 114 -13.04 -6.53 16.81
C PRO A 114 -12.64 -5.05 16.79
N VAL A 115 -13.64 -4.18 16.82
CA VAL A 115 -13.48 -2.73 16.97
C VAL A 115 -13.31 -2.39 18.44
#